data_AF-M6VZW4-F1
#
_entry.id   AF-M6VZW4-F1
#
_cell.length_a   1.000
_cell.length_b   1.000
_cell.length_c   1.000
_cell.angle_alpha   90.00
_cell.angle_beta   90.00
_cell.angle_gamma   90.00
#
_symmetry.space_group_name_H-M   'P 1'
#
loop_
_entity.id
_entity.type
_entity.pdbx_description
1 polymer ?
#
loop_
_entity_poly.entity_id
_entity_poly.type
_entity_poly.pdbx_seq_one_letter_code
_entity_poly.pdbx_strand_id
1 'polypeptide(L)' 'MLVSSNPDLHVRSVNSIPDLRVQAVTTVPNRCGEWQMVTSNPDLRIQIDPSFGEFTIQFVESFPGVGP' A
#
# COMPACT_ATOMS: atom_id res chain seq x y z
N MET A 1 0.30 3.69 -8.01
CA MET A 1 1.30 3.18 -8.99
C MET A 1 2.54 2.73 -8.24
N LEU A 2 3.13 1.58 -8.59
CA LEU A 2 4.41 1.15 -8.00
C LEU A 2 5.58 1.76 -8.77
N VAL A 3 6.55 2.32 -8.07
CA VAL A 3 7.73 2.97 -8.65
C VAL A 3 9.02 2.53 -7.94
N SER A 4 10.15 2.68 -8.63
CA SER A 4 11.49 2.41 -8.09
C SER A 4 12.25 3.68 -7.67
N SER A 5 11.73 4.87 -8.00
CA SER A 5 12.34 6.15 -7.65
C SER A 5 11.30 7.27 -7.67
N ASN A 6 11.59 8.36 -6.95
CA ASN A 6 10.70 9.53 -6.79
C ASN A 6 9.26 9.17 -6.37
N PRO A 7 9.08 8.31 -5.34
CA PRO A 7 7.74 8.01 -4.83
C PRO A 7 7.17 9.20 -4.06
N ASP A 8 5.85 9.19 -3.90
CA ASP A 8 5.16 10.09 -2.97
C ASP A 8 5.23 9.53 -1.55
N LEU A 9 5.24 8.19 -1.38
CA LEU A 9 5.41 7.51 -0.09
C LEU A 9 6.35 6.31 -0.21
N HIS A 10 7.24 6.16 0.77
CA HIS A 10 8.02 4.94 0.97
C HIS A 10 7.34 4.07 2.03
N VAL A 11 7.05 2.82 1.70
CA VAL A 11 6.39 1.90 2.63
C VAL A 11 7.22 0.65 2.82
N ARG A 12 7.17 0.10 4.04
CA ARG A 12 7.85 -1.15 4.37
C ARG A 12 6.85 -2.29 4.44
N SER A 13 7.09 -3.37 3.70
CA SER A 13 6.26 -4.57 3.83
C SER A 13 6.64 -5.38 5.07
N VAL A 14 5.64 -5.79 5.84
CA VAL A 14 5.80 -6.62 7.05
C VAL A 14 4.79 -7.76 7.06
N ASN A 15 5.10 -8.83 7.80
CA ASN A 15 4.22 -10.00 7.93
C ASN A 15 3.29 -9.94 9.16
N SER A 16 3.50 -9.00 10.08
CA SER A 16 2.72 -8.87 11.32
C SER A 16 2.76 -7.44 11.87
N ILE A 17 1.69 -7.01 12.53
CA ILE A 17 1.54 -5.69 13.16
C ILE A 17 1.85 -4.54 12.17
N PRO A 18 1.18 -4.49 11.01
CA PRO A 18 1.32 -3.38 10.09
C PRO A 18 0.61 -2.12 10.61
N ASP A 19 1.02 -0.94 10.16
CA ASP A 19 0.25 0.30 10.34
C ASP A 19 -0.98 0.32 9.43
N LEU A 20 -0.89 -0.26 8.23
CA LEU A 20 -1.98 -0.36 7.27
C LEU A 20 -2.06 -1.76 6.64
N ARG A 21 -3.24 -2.36 6.72
CA ARG A 21 -3.60 -3.56 5.95
C ARG A 21 -4.06 -3.14 4.57
N VAL A 22 -3.33 -3.58 3.55
CA VAL A 22 -3.55 -3.24 2.15
C VAL A 22 -4.19 -4.42 1.42
N GLN A 23 -5.38 -4.20 0.86
CA GLN A 23 -6.01 -5.14 -0.06
C GLN A 23 -5.88 -4.62 -1.49
N ALA A 24 -5.31 -5.43 -2.38
CA ALA A 24 -5.29 -5.12 -3.79
C ALA A 24 -6.69 -5.31 -4.39
N VAL A 25 -7.22 -4.28 -5.05
CA VAL A 25 -8.55 -4.31 -5.68
C VAL A 25 -8.44 -3.97 -7.16
N THR A 26 -9.39 -4.47 -7.95
CA THR A 26 -9.48 -4.20 -9.40
C THR A 26 -10.45 -3.08 -9.75
N THR A 27 -11.31 -2.70 -8.80
CA THR A 27 -12.28 -1.61 -8.94
C THR A 27 -11.87 -0.40 -8.10
N VAL A 28 -12.58 0.71 -8.28
CA VAL A 28 -12.29 1.96 -7.55
C VAL A 28 -12.39 1.71 -6.05
N PRO A 29 -11.30 1.95 -5.28
CA PRO A 29 -11.30 1.78 -3.83
C PRO A 29 -12.38 2.64 -3.16
N ASN A 30 -13.06 2.09 -2.16
CA ASN A 30 -14.07 2.81 -1.37
C ASN A 30 -13.79 2.81 0.15
N ARG A 31 -12.74 2.12 0.58
CA ARG A 31 -12.30 2.05 1.98
C ARG A 31 -10.81 2.32 2.13
N CYS A 32 -10.44 2.78 3.32
CA CYS A 32 -9.02 2.83 3.70
C CYS A 32 -8.40 1.44 3.57
N GLY A 33 -7.17 1.37 3.05
CA GLY A 33 -6.45 0.12 2.83
C GLY A 33 -6.81 -0.62 1.53
N GLU A 34 -7.86 -0.23 0.80
CA GLU A 34 -8.08 -0.75 -0.55
C GLU A 34 -7.19 0.01 -1.54
N TRP A 35 -6.28 -0.69 -2.21
CA TRP A 35 -5.36 -0.10 -3.17
C TRP A 35 -5.62 -0.67 -4.56
N GLN A 36 -5.88 0.21 -5.52
CA GLN A 36 -5.88 -0.14 -6.93
C GLN A 36 -4.51 0.16 -7.54
N MET A 37 -3.87 -0.87 -8.10
CA MET A 37 -2.60 -0.71 -8.79
C MET A 37 -2.84 -0.26 -10.23
N VAL A 38 -2.46 0.98 -10.53
CA VAL A 38 -2.64 1.60 -11.86
C VAL A 38 -1.31 1.97 -12.51
N THR A 39 -1.31 2.03 -13.84
CA THR A 39 -0.16 2.40 -14.69
C THR A 39 -0.25 3.82 -15.26
N SER A 40 -1.39 4.51 -15.09
CA SER A 40 -1.59 5.91 -15.48
C SER A 40 -2.44 6.63 -14.45
N ASN A 41 -2.23 7.95 -14.35
CA ASN A 41 -2.98 8.88 -13.48
C ASN A 41 -3.15 8.37 -12.02
N PRO A 42 -2.07 7.97 -11.33
CA PRO A 42 -2.18 7.50 -9.96
C PRO A 42 -2.47 8.65 -8.99
N ASP A 43 -3.22 8.37 -7.94
CA ASP A 43 -3.31 9.28 -6.79
C ASP A 43 -2.00 9.33 -6.01
N LEU A 44 -1.32 8.18 -5.90
CA LEU A 44 -0.05 8.02 -5.18
C LEU A 44 0.91 7.10 -5.94
N ARG A 45 2.20 7.49 -5.98
CA ARG A 45 3.33 6.66 -6.37
C ARG A 45 3.94 6.07 -5.10
N ILE A 46 3.92 4.76 -4.99
CA ILE A 46 4.42 4.03 -3.83
C ILE A 46 5.70 3.31 -4.21
N GLN A 47 6.73 3.43 -3.37
CA GLN A 47 7.90 2.56 -3.39
C GLN A 47 7.85 1.64 -2.18
N ILE A 48 7.99 0.34 -2.42
CA ILE A 48 7.99 -0.68 -1.37
C ILE A 48 9.44 -1.12 -1.13
N ASP A 49 9.93 -0.97 0.09
CA ASP A 49 11.27 -1.39 0.49
C ASP A 49 11.21 -2.21 1.80
N PRO A 50 11.77 -3.43 1.85
CA PRO A 50 11.71 -4.27 3.06
C PRO A 50 12.55 -3.75 4.24
N SER A 51 13.48 -2.81 3.98
CA SER A 51 14.43 -2.28 4.97
C SER A 51 13.95 -0.98 5.60
N PHE A 52 13.24 -0.13 4.85
CA PHE A 52 12.85 1.21 5.28
C PHE A 52 11.49 1.62 4.71
N GLY A 53 10.71 2.34 5.51
CA GLY A 53 9.44 2.92 5.09
C GLY A 53 8.94 3.87 6.16
N GLU A 54 8.20 4.88 5.73
CA GLU A 54 7.58 5.89 6.59
C GLU A 54 6.50 5.27 7.49
N PHE A 55 5.86 4.22 6.99
CA PHE A 55 4.96 3.34 7.71
C PHE A 55 5.02 1.92 7.13
N THR A 56 4.46 0.98 7.88
CA THR A 56 4.45 -0.44 7.53
C THR A 56 3.12 -0.85 6.91
N ILE A 57 3.19 -1.67 5.88
CA ILE A 57 2.02 -2.27 5.22
C ILE A 57 2.07 -3.79 5.27
N GLN A 58 0.90 -4.41 5.31
CA GLN A 58 0.73 -5.84 5.08
C GLN A 58 -0.31 -6.05 4.00
N PHE A 59 0.03 -6.83 2.97
CA PHE A 59 -0.95 -7.24 1.97
C PHE A 59 -1.87 -8.32 2.53
N VAL A 60 -3.18 -8.12 2.38
CA VAL A 60 -4.23 -9.02 2.88
C VAL A 60 -5.31 -9.26 1.83
N GLU A 61 -6.00 -10.41 1.94
CA GLU A 61 -7.13 -10.75 1.07
C GLU A 61 -8.47 -10.18 1.58
N SER A 62 -8.56 -9.82 2.85
CA SER A 62 -9.78 -9.29 3.48
C SER A 62 -9.46 -8.40 4.69
N PHE A 63 -10.46 -7.61 5.11
CA PHE A 63 -10.37 -6.64 6.20
C PHE A 63 -9.25 -5.58 6.02
N PRO A 64 -9.26 -4.84 4.89
CA PRO A 64 -8.35 -3.73 4.69
C PRO A 64 -8.65 -2.59 5.67
N GLY A 65 -7.66 -1.74 5.87
CA GLY A 65 -7.77 -0.56 6.71
C GLY A 65 -6.60 -0.40 7.64
N VAL A 66 -6.76 0.46 8.64
CA VAL A 66 -5.75 0.63 9.69
C VAL A 66 -5.40 -0.72 10.30
N GLY A 67 -4.12 -0.88 10.64
CA GLY A 67 -3.56 -2.05 11.28
C GLY A 67 -4.38 -2.60 12.46
N PRO A 68 -4.20 -3.89 12.78
CA PRO A 68 -4.83 -4.52 13.94
C PRO A 68 -4.44 -3.86 15.27
#